data_AF-A0A7D9LS30-F1
#
_entry.id   AF-A0A7D9LS30-F1
#
_cell.length_a   1.000
_cell.length_b   1.000
_cell.length_c   1.000
_cell.angle_alpha   90.00
_cell.angle_beta   90.00
_cell.angle_gamma   90.00
#
_symmetry.space_group_name_H-M   'P 1'
#
loop_
_entity.id
_entity.type
_entity.pdbx_description
1 polymer ?
#
loop_
_entity_poly.entity_id
_entity_poly.type
_entity_poly.pdbx_seq_one_letter_code
_entity_poly.pdbx_strand_id
1 'polypeptide(L)'
;TLEDLRGIGFSWQKIAQLFGVSRWTVYRRVQAYSLQNMQQFSLLSDAEIDDIVAEYLGRHGFTTGRTYLAGYLRSLGLRVQRRRVRESLTRVDPQNTALRWGIVMARRNYSVPWPNSLWHLDGHHSLIRWDLVVHGCIDGLSRRIMFLKCSNNNLSQTVLELFMNAIEKDGLWPSRIRVDHGVENVLVCDAM
;
A
#
# COMPACT_ATOMS: atom_id res chain seq x y z
N THR A 1 24.95 7.98 1.00
CA THR A 1 25.55 9.24 1.47
C THR A 1 24.45 10.19 2.00
N LEU A 2 24.78 11.40 2.49
CA LEU A 2 23.77 12.39 2.90
C LEU A 2 22.85 12.79 1.74
N GLU A 3 23.40 12.87 0.53
CA GLU A 3 22.69 13.17 -0.71
C GLU A 3 21.71 12.05 -1.08
N ASP A 4 22.14 10.79 -1.04
CA ASP A 4 21.28 9.64 -1.38
C ASP A 4 20.07 9.55 -0.43
N LEU A 5 20.32 9.61 0.88
CA LEU A 5 19.24 9.57 1.88
C LEU A 5 18.30 10.76 1.73
N ARG A 6 18.83 11.91 1.33
CA ARG A 6 18.03 13.09 1.07
C ARG A 6 17.21 12.96 -0.21
N GLY A 7 17.78 12.39 -1.28
CA GLY A 7 17.12 12.10 -2.55
C GLY A 7 15.98 11.10 -2.42
N ILE A 8 16.12 10.12 -1.53
CA ILE A 8 15.06 9.16 -1.15
C ILE A 8 13.92 9.84 -0.37
N GLY A 9 14.13 11.07 0.12
CA GLY A 9 13.10 11.91 0.74
C GLY A 9 13.13 11.96 2.27
N PHE A 10 14.16 11.41 2.92
CA PHE A 10 14.28 11.52 4.37
C PHE A 10 14.56 12.97 4.82
N SER A 11 13.98 13.39 5.95
CA SER A 11 14.30 14.68 6.57
C SER A 11 15.70 14.66 7.17
N TRP A 12 16.37 15.81 7.29
CA TRP A 12 17.68 15.88 7.96
C TRP A 12 17.64 15.36 9.40
N GLN A 13 16.49 15.51 10.09
CA GLN A 13 16.27 14.91 11.40
C GLN A 13 16.23 13.38 11.34
N LYS A 14 15.51 12.81 10.36
CA LYS A 14 15.44 11.36 10.20
C LYS A 14 16.80 10.77 9.78
N ILE A 15 17.55 11.50 8.96
CA ILE A 15 18.91 11.13 8.57
C ILE A 15 19.85 11.14 9.79
N ALA A 16 19.72 12.14 10.68
CA ALA A 16 20.48 12.18 11.94
C ALA A 16 20.16 10.96 12.83
N GLN A 17 18.87 10.58 12.93
CA GLN A 17 18.46 9.38 13.66
C GLN A 17 19.01 8.09 13.03
N LEU A 18 18.95 7.95 11.71
CA LEU A 18 19.46 6.77 10.99
C LEU A 18 20.97 6.59 11.17
N PHE A 19 21.72 7.69 11.21
CA PHE A 19 23.16 7.65 11.45
C PHE A 19 23.55 7.62 12.95
N GLY A 20 22.59 7.72 13.87
CA GLY A 20 22.87 7.78 15.30
C GLY A 20 23.69 9.00 15.74
N VAL A 21 23.56 10.12 15.02
CA VAL A 21 24.33 11.35 15.30
C VAL A 21 23.42 12.52 15.66
N SER A 22 23.99 13.53 16.32
CA SER A 22 23.28 14.79 16.58
C SER A 22 22.86 15.47 15.28
N ARG A 23 21.67 16.09 15.29
CA ARG A 23 21.18 16.92 14.16
C ARG A 23 22.20 17.96 13.73
N TRP A 24 22.94 18.55 14.67
CA TRP A 24 23.96 19.57 14.40
C TRP A 24 25.13 19.03 13.59
N THR A 25 25.46 17.75 13.73
CA THR A 25 26.50 17.09 12.94
C THR A 25 26.06 16.96 11.49
N VAL A 26 24.78 16.62 11.24
CA VAL A 26 24.20 16.61 9.89
C VAL A 26 24.16 18.01 9.30
N TYR A 27 23.67 19.01 10.04
CA TYR A 27 23.62 20.40 9.57
C TYR A 27 24.99 20.97 9.21
N ARG A 28 26.03 20.69 10.01
CA ARG A 28 27.41 21.09 9.69
C ARG A 28 27.90 20.48 8.38
N ARG A 29 27.62 19.19 8.14
CA ARG A 29 27.97 18.54 6.87
C ARG A 29 27.16 19.09 5.68
N VAL A 30 25.87 19.35 5.87
CA VAL A 30 25.03 19.99 4.84
C VAL A 30 25.59 21.37 4.44
N GLN A 31 26.12 22.13 5.41
CA GLN A 31 26.78 23.40 5.13
C GLN A 31 28.12 23.20 4.41
N ALA A 32 28.98 22.32 4.92
CA ALA A 32 30.31 22.04 4.35
C ALA A 32 30.27 21.51 2.90
N TYR A 33 29.24 20.73 2.55
CA TYR A 33 29.04 20.18 1.21
C TYR A 33 28.00 20.95 0.38
N SER A 34 27.59 22.15 0.83
CA SER A 34 26.62 23.01 0.10
C SER A 34 25.28 22.33 -0.25
N LEU A 35 24.83 21.35 0.54
CA LEU A 35 23.61 20.55 0.31
C LEU A 35 22.31 21.27 0.74
N GLN A 36 22.40 22.57 1.00
CA GLN A 36 21.30 23.40 1.50
C GLN A 36 20.17 23.49 0.46
N ASN A 37 20.53 23.52 -0.82
CA ASN A 37 19.61 23.63 -1.95
C ASN A 37 18.77 22.36 -2.16
N MET A 38 19.17 21.20 -1.61
CA MET A 38 18.35 19.97 -1.63
C MET A 38 17.05 20.11 -0.81
N GLN A 39 16.88 21.21 -0.06
CA GLN A 39 15.62 21.54 0.61
C GLN A 39 14.59 22.18 -0.32
N GLN A 40 15.01 22.83 -1.40
CA GLN A 40 14.14 23.71 -2.16
C GLN A 40 13.18 22.91 -3.04
N PHE A 41 11.96 23.43 -3.17
CA PHE A 41 11.06 22.96 -4.20
C PHE A 41 11.57 23.48 -5.54
N SER A 42 11.42 22.70 -6.60
CA SER A 42 11.73 23.14 -7.95
C SER A 42 10.90 24.39 -8.27
N LEU A 43 11.55 25.41 -8.81
CA LEU A 43 10.92 26.66 -9.27
C LEU A 43 10.24 26.41 -10.61
N LEU A 44 9.15 25.64 -10.57
CA LEU A 44 8.26 25.42 -11.71
C LEU A 44 7.03 26.29 -11.54
N SER A 45 6.53 26.86 -12.62
CA SER A 45 5.19 27.43 -12.74
C SER A 45 4.12 26.33 -12.68
N ASP A 46 2.86 26.72 -12.43
CA ASP A 46 1.77 25.74 -12.45
C ASP A 46 1.53 25.18 -13.86
N ALA A 47 1.76 25.98 -14.91
CA ALA A 47 1.65 25.53 -16.30
C ALA A 47 2.68 24.44 -16.65
N GLU A 48 3.95 24.62 -16.26
CA GLU A 48 4.99 23.60 -16.50
C GLU A 48 4.67 22.28 -15.78
N ILE A 49 4.10 22.36 -14.57
CA ILE A 49 3.67 21.15 -13.86
C ILE A 49 2.51 20.49 -14.60
N ASP A 50 1.55 21.28 -15.08
CA ASP A 50 0.38 20.79 -15.82
C ASP A 50 0.80 20.11 -17.13
N ASP A 51 1.77 20.66 -17.87
CA ASP A 51 2.32 20.07 -19.10
C ASP A 51 2.96 18.70 -18.82
N ILE A 52 3.81 18.61 -17.79
CA ILE A 52 4.47 17.35 -17.41
C ILE A 52 3.43 16.31 -16.95
N VAL A 53 2.41 16.74 -16.21
CA VAL A 53 1.33 15.86 -15.76
C VAL A 53 0.47 15.39 -16.95
N ALA A 54 0.14 16.29 -17.88
CA ALA A 54 -0.63 15.95 -19.08
C ALA A 54 0.12 14.96 -19.97
N GLU A 55 1.42 15.17 -20.19
CA GLU A 55 2.26 14.23 -20.93
C GLU A 55 2.28 12.84 -20.27
N TYR A 56 2.49 12.80 -18.96
CA TYR A 56 2.53 11.55 -18.21
C TYR A 56 1.18 10.81 -18.29
N LEU A 57 0.06 11.51 -18.12
CA LEU A 57 -1.28 10.91 -18.21
C LEU A 57 -1.57 10.43 -19.63
N GLY A 58 -1.11 11.15 -20.66
CA GLY A 58 -1.23 10.73 -22.05
C GLY A 58 -0.49 9.42 -22.34
N ARG A 59 0.64 9.17 -21.69
CA ARG A 59 1.45 7.95 -21.87
C ARG A 59 1.01 6.77 -21.00
N HIS A 60 0.52 7.03 -19.78
CA HIS A 60 0.27 5.99 -18.77
C HIS A 60 -1.21 5.81 -18.39
N GLY A 61 -2.10 6.61 -18.98
CA GLY A 61 -3.54 6.55 -18.74
C GLY A 61 -4.00 7.31 -17.50
N PHE A 62 -5.29 7.64 -17.51
CA PHE A 62 -5.94 8.52 -16.54
C PHE A 62 -6.26 7.89 -15.17
N THR A 63 -5.95 6.60 -14.99
CA THR A 63 -6.12 5.90 -13.71
C THR A 63 -5.01 6.23 -12.70
N THR A 64 -4.03 7.05 -13.10
CA THR A 64 -2.85 7.30 -12.26
C THR A 64 -3.10 8.26 -11.11
N GLY A 65 -2.81 7.81 -9.89
CA GLY A 65 -2.97 8.56 -8.65
C GLY A 65 -1.88 9.61 -8.41
N ARG A 66 -2.18 10.59 -7.53
CA ARG A 66 -1.22 11.63 -7.08
C ARG A 66 0.13 11.05 -6.58
N THR A 67 0.12 9.86 -6.00
CA THR A 67 1.34 9.20 -5.48
C THR A 67 2.30 8.85 -6.62
N TYR A 68 1.78 8.30 -7.72
CA TYR A 68 2.56 7.96 -8.90
C TYR A 68 3.08 9.21 -9.60
N LEU A 69 2.24 10.24 -9.77
CA LEU A 69 2.67 11.53 -10.34
C LEU A 69 3.78 12.18 -9.50
N ALA A 70 3.66 12.15 -8.18
CA ALA A 70 4.71 12.64 -7.30
C ALA A 70 6.00 11.80 -7.40
N GLY A 71 5.89 10.49 -7.62
CA GLY A 71 7.03 9.61 -7.89
C GLY A 71 7.70 9.91 -9.23
N TYR A 72 6.91 10.14 -10.27
CA TYR A 72 7.38 10.49 -11.61
C TYR A 72 8.13 11.84 -11.60
N LEU A 73 7.54 12.88 -11.01
CA LEU A 73 8.22 14.17 -10.84
C LEU A 73 9.55 14.02 -10.11
N ARG A 74 9.60 13.20 -9.04
CA ARG A 74 10.87 12.91 -8.35
C ARG A 74 11.87 12.18 -9.23
N SER A 75 11.44 11.27 -10.10
CA SER A 75 12.32 10.57 -11.04
C SER A 75 12.96 11.52 -12.07
N LEU A 76 12.30 12.64 -12.38
CA LEU A 76 12.84 13.74 -13.18
C LEU A 76 13.73 14.71 -12.37
N GLY A 77 13.99 14.42 -11.10
CA GLY A 77 14.70 15.33 -10.19
C GLY A 77 13.86 16.52 -9.72
N LEU A 78 12.56 16.55 -10.03
CA LEU A 78 11.66 17.65 -9.70
C LEU A 78 11.01 17.42 -8.34
N ARG A 79 11.16 18.41 -7.45
CA ARG A 79 10.57 18.40 -6.12
C ARG A 79 9.45 19.43 -6.07
N VAL A 80 8.21 18.96 -6.27
CA VAL A 80 7.02 19.82 -6.26
C VAL A 80 6.24 19.65 -4.95
N GLN A 81 5.63 20.74 -4.45
CA GLN A 81 4.76 20.67 -3.28
C GLN A 81 3.60 19.72 -3.54
N ARG A 82 3.28 18.88 -2.55
CA ARG A 82 2.16 17.93 -2.63
C ARG A 82 0.89 18.65 -3.09
N ARG A 83 0.58 19.84 -2.53
CA ARG A 83 -0.59 20.67 -2.87
C ARG A 83 -0.67 20.97 -4.37
N ARG A 84 0.42 21.47 -4.97
CA ARG A 84 0.48 21.83 -6.39
C ARG A 84 0.30 20.63 -7.32
N VAL A 85 0.86 19.46 -6.98
CA VAL A 85 0.61 18.22 -7.75
C VAL A 85 -0.87 17.84 -7.73
N ARG A 86 -1.58 18.06 -6.61
CA ARG A 86 -3.02 17.79 -6.54
C ARG A 86 -3.80 18.77 -7.40
N GLU A 87 -3.49 20.05 -7.31
CA GLU A 87 -4.18 21.10 -8.08
C GLU A 87 -3.94 20.94 -9.57
N SER A 88 -2.71 20.59 -9.96
CA SER A 88 -2.37 20.23 -11.34
C SER A 88 -3.21 19.08 -11.85
N LEU A 89 -3.31 17.99 -11.08
CA LEU A 89 -4.17 16.86 -11.45
C LEU A 89 -5.65 17.27 -11.61
N THR A 90 -6.16 18.16 -10.74
CA THR A 90 -7.53 18.69 -10.87
C THR A 90 -7.70 19.53 -12.14
N ARG A 91 -6.68 20.30 -12.55
CA ARG A 91 -6.72 21.13 -13.77
C ARG A 91 -6.60 20.30 -15.04
N VAL A 92 -5.68 19.32 -15.06
CA VAL A 92 -5.38 18.47 -16.22
C VAL A 92 -6.46 17.40 -16.43
N ASP A 93 -6.98 16.82 -15.34
CA ASP A 93 -7.97 15.74 -15.38
C ASP A 93 -9.09 15.96 -14.34
N PRO A 94 -9.96 16.96 -14.56
CA PRO A 94 -11.06 17.26 -13.65
C PRO A 94 -12.07 16.12 -13.58
N GLN A 95 -12.29 15.38 -14.68
CA GLN A 95 -13.27 14.30 -14.76
C GLN A 95 -12.88 13.10 -13.92
N ASN A 96 -11.66 12.55 -14.07
CA ASN A 96 -11.25 11.43 -13.23
C ASN A 96 -10.99 11.87 -11.79
N THR A 97 -10.60 13.12 -11.57
CA THR A 97 -10.56 13.66 -10.21
C THR A 97 -11.95 13.58 -9.59
N ALA A 98 -13.00 14.10 -10.24
CA ALA A 98 -14.38 14.03 -9.75
C ALA A 98 -14.88 12.59 -9.59
N LEU A 99 -14.61 11.70 -10.55
CA LEU A 99 -14.98 10.28 -10.47
C LEU A 99 -14.32 9.62 -9.25
N ARG A 100 -13.05 9.90 -8.96
CA ARG A 100 -12.39 9.37 -7.75
C ARG A 100 -13.06 9.87 -6.48
N TRP A 101 -13.48 11.13 -6.42
CA TRP A 101 -14.24 11.64 -5.27
C TRP A 101 -15.62 10.98 -5.15
N GLY A 102 -16.30 10.72 -6.27
CA GLY A 102 -17.60 10.03 -6.30
C GLY A 102 -17.50 8.52 -6.02
N ILE A 103 -16.40 7.88 -6.38
CA ILE A 103 -16.11 6.45 -6.19
C ILE A 103 -15.62 6.14 -4.77
N VAL A 104 -15.27 7.14 -3.94
CA VAL A 104 -14.88 6.99 -2.51
C VAL A 104 -16.00 6.45 -1.60
N MET A 105 -17.02 5.84 -2.21
CA MET A 105 -17.73 4.64 -1.77
C MET A 105 -18.99 4.92 -0.96
N ALA A 106 -20.14 4.70 -1.61
CA ALA A 106 -21.21 3.98 -0.94
C ALA A 106 -20.61 2.64 -0.51
N ARG A 107 -20.18 2.52 0.76
CA ARG A 107 -19.75 1.24 1.33
C ARG A 107 -20.88 0.25 1.06
N ARG A 108 -20.60 -0.82 0.32
CA ARG A 108 -21.55 -1.92 0.16
C ARG A 108 -21.96 -2.35 1.56
N ASN A 109 -23.26 -2.35 1.85
CA ASN A 109 -23.74 -2.77 3.16
C ASN A 109 -23.42 -4.26 3.30
N TYR A 110 -22.43 -4.58 4.12
CA TYR A 110 -21.94 -5.93 4.29
C TYR A 110 -22.76 -6.57 5.41
N SER A 111 -23.55 -7.59 5.06
CA SER A 111 -24.40 -8.31 6.00
C SER A 111 -24.19 -9.82 5.87
N VAL A 112 -24.07 -10.49 7.02
CA VAL A 112 -23.97 -11.93 7.17
C VAL A 112 -24.99 -12.31 8.25
N PRO A 113 -25.78 -13.37 8.08
CA PRO A 113 -26.99 -13.54 8.87
C PRO A 113 -26.75 -14.06 10.30
N TRP A 114 -25.63 -14.75 10.60
CA TRP A 114 -25.26 -15.19 11.96
C TRP A 114 -23.73 -15.45 12.05
N PRO A 115 -23.15 -15.50 13.28
CA PRO A 115 -21.76 -15.95 13.46
C PRO A 115 -21.60 -17.38 12.93
N ASN A 116 -20.46 -17.72 12.36
CA ASN A 116 -20.19 -19.03 11.74
C ASN A 116 -20.99 -19.29 10.44
N SER A 117 -21.72 -18.30 9.91
CA SER A 117 -22.43 -18.43 8.61
C SER A 117 -21.49 -18.29 7.40
N LEU A 118 -20.43 -17.50 7.55
CA LEU A 118 -19.47 -17.23 6.46
C LEU A 118 -18.10 -16.95 7.05
N TRP A 119 -17.11 -17.78 6.74
CA TRP A 119 -15.71 -17.48 7.02
C TRP A 119 -15.02 -16.89 5.79
N HIS A 120 -14.14 -15.92 5.99
CA HIS A 120 -13.29 -15.37 4.93
C HIS A 120 -11.87 -15.85 5.17
N LEU A 121 -11.27 -16.49 4.16
CA LEU A 121 -9.87 -16.84 4.18
C LEU A 121 -9.12 -15.95 3.18
N ASP A 122 -7.93 -15.50 3.58
CA ASP A 122 -7.08 -14.65 2.76
C ASP A 122 -5.60 -14.91 3.07
N GLY A 123 -4.77 -14.75 2.05
CA GLY A 123 -3.32 -14.87 2.11
C GLY A 123 -2.65 -13.50 1.97
N HIS A 124 -1.76 -13.14 2.90
CA HIS A 124 -0.99 -11.90 2.83
C HIS A 124 0.45 -12.13 2.37
N HIS A 125 0.80 -11.57 1.21
CA HIS A 125 2.04 -11.88 0.49
C HIS A 125 3.10 -10.74 0.52
N SER A 126 2.92 -9.68 1.31
CA SER A 126 3.88 -8.55 1.32
C SER A 126 5.30 -8.95 1.74
N LEU A 127 5.45 -10.09 2.44
CA LEU A 127 6.73 -10.61 2.90
C LEU A 127 7.24 -11.81 2.08
N ILE A 128 6.66 -12.06 0.90
CA ILE A 128 7.02 -13.21 0.05
C ILE A 128 8.49 -13.18 -0.39
N ARG A 129 9.14 -12.00 -0.42
CA ARG A 129 10.58 -11.87 -0.71
C ARG A 129 11.47 -12.60 0.31
N TRP A 130 10.97 -12.80 1.53
CA TRP A 130 11.62 -13.56 2.60
C TRP A 130 10.99 -14.94 2.77
N ASP A 131 10.27 -15.41 1.75
CA ASP A 131 9.48 -16.64 1.74
C ASP A 131 8.41 -16.70 2.83
N LEU A 132 7.95 -15.57 3.35
CA LEU A 132 6.92 -15.51 4.39
C LEU A 132 5.54 -15.17 3.80
N VAL A 133 4.57 -16.05 4.06
CA VAL A 133 3.17 -15.88 3.69
C VAL A 133 2.32 -15.98 4.95
N VAL A 134 1.46 -14.99 5.20
CA VAL A 134 0.56 -14.98 6.35
C VAL A 134 -0.83 -15.41 5.91
N HIS A 135 -1.27 -16.56 6.40
CA HIS A 135 -2.59 -17.13 6.18
C HIS A 135 -3.53 -16.67 7.29
N GLY A 136 -4.68 -16.10 6.94
CA GLY A 136 -5.67 -15.62 7.89
C GLY A 136 -7.06 -16.11 7.55
N CYS A 137 -7.84 -16.42 8.59
CA CYS A 137 -9.26 -16.69 8.46
C CYS A 137 -10.06 -15.97 9.54
N ILE A 138 -11.15 -15.32 9.15
CA ILE A 138 -12.04 -14.60 10.06
C ILE A 138 -13.50 -15.00 9.87
N ASP A 139 -14.27 -14.98 10.96
CA ASP A 139 -15.72 -15.05 10.86
C ASP A 139 -16.30 -13.73 10.33
N GLY A 140 -17.22 -13.83 9.37
CA GLY A 140 -17.75 -12.71 8.63
C GLY A 140 -18.60 -11.76 9.47
N LEU A 141 -19.30 -12.25 10.49
CA LEU A 141 -20.14 -11.40 11.36
C LEU A 141 -19.35 -10.90 12.57
N SER A 142 -18.84 -11.82 13.40
CA SER A 142 -18.18 -11.51 14.66
C SER A 142 -16.77 -10.91 14.49
N ARG A 143 -16.16 -11.07 13.32
CA ARG A 143 -14.75 -10.70 13.05
C ARG A 143 -13.75 -11.44 13.94
N ARG A 144 -14.18 -12.53 14.57
CA ARG A 144 -13.30 -13.42 15.33
C ARG A 144 -12.27 -14.03 14.37
N ILE A 145 -11.01 -14.01 14.77
CA ILE A 145 -9.92 -14.66 14.04
C ILE A 145 -9.99 -16.16 14.35
N MET A 146 -10.25 -16.96 13.32
CA MET A 146 -10.30 -18.42 13.41
C MET A 146 -8.87 -18.99 13.44
N PHE A 147 -8.02 -18.49 12.55
CA PHE A 147 -6.58 -18.70 12.58
C PHE A 147 -5.84 -17.52 11.95
N LEU A 148 -4.60 -17.30 12.38
CA LEU A 148 -3.66 -16.37 11.78
C LEU A 148 -2.26 -16.97 11.93
N LYS A 149 -1.67 -17.44 10.83
CA LYS A 149 -0.40 -18.16 10.85
C LYS A 149 0.53 -17.66 9.76
N CYS A 150 1.78 -17.43 10.12
CA CYS A 150 2.86 -17.21 9.17
C CYS A 150 3.49 -18.56 8.80
N SER A 151 3.57 -18.83 7.50
CA SER A 151 4.16 -20.03 6.91
C SER A 151 5.24 -19.64 5.93
N ASN A 152 6.15 -20.56 5.64
CA ASN A 152 7.21 -20.38 4.65
C ASN A 152 6.81 -20.79 3.22
N ASN A 153 5.51 -21.01 2.99
CA ASN A 153 4.96 -21.52 1.74
C ASN A 153 3.49 -21.10 1.56
N ASN A 154 2.97 -21.25 0.34
CA ASN A 154 1.59 -20.98 -0.04
C ASN A 154 0.89 -22.25 -0.59
N LEU A 155 1.16 -23.41 0.00
CA LEU A 155 0.59 -24.67 -0.47
C LEU A 155 -0.85 -24.83 0.00
N SER A 156 -1.71 -25.40 -0.84
CA SER A 156 -3.11 -25.66 -0.49
C SER A 156 -3.26 -26.60 0.70
N GLN A 157 -2.34 -27.55 0.85
CA GLN A 157 -2.29 -28.46 1.99
C GLN A 157 -2.11 -27.70 3.32
N THR A 158 -1.25 -26.68 3.34
CA THR A 158 -1.02 -25.86 4.53
C THR A 158 -2.26 -25.06 4.91
N VAL A 159 -2.97 -24.50 3.93
CA VAL A 159 -4.23 -23.76 4.19
C VAL A 159 -5.31 -24.71 4.72
N LEU A 160 -5.43 -25.91 4.14
CA LEU A 160 -6.35 -26.95 4.61
C LEU A 160 -6.06 -27.36 6.06
N GLU A 161 -4.81 -27.63 6.41
CA GLU A 161 -4.43 -27.99 7.78
C GLU A 161 -4.79 -26.90 8.78
N LEU A 162 -4.54 -25.63 8.46
CA LEU A 162 -4.93 -24.51 9.31
C LEU A 162 -6.45 -24.42 9.49
N PHE A 163 -7.20 -24.66 8.41
CA PHE A 163 -8.66 -24.68 8.43
C PHE A 163 -9.22 -25.81 9.30
N MET A 164 -8.72 -27.03 9.11
CA MET A 164 -9.14 -28.20 9.89
C MET A 164 -8.79 -28.05 11.37
N ASN A 165 -7.60 -27.54 11.69
CA ASN A 165 -7.20 -27.25 13.06
C ASN A 165 -8.12 -26.23 13.75
N ALA A 166 -8.60 -25.22 13.00
CA ALA A 166 -9.53 -24.23 13.54
C ALA A 166 -10.91 -24.84 13.81
N ILE A 167 -11.39 -25.72 12.92
CA ILE A 167 -12.63 -26.48 13.12
C ILE A 167 -12.50 -27.41 14.33
N GLU A 168 -11.40 -28.14 14.46
CA GLU A 168 -11.18 -29.06 15.58
C GLU A 168 -11.13 -28.32 16.92
N LYS A 169 -10.44 -27.17 16.95
CA LYS A 169 -10.34 -26.33 18.14
C LYS A 169 -11.69 -25.78 18.61
N ASP A 170 -12.52 -25.33 17.68
CA ASP A 170 -13.81 -24.70 18.01
C ASP A 170 -14.99 -25.69 18.02
N GLY A 171 -14.80 -26.88 17.47
CA GLY A 171 -15.84 -27.91 17.28
C GLY A 171 -16.94 -27.48 16.31
N LEU A 172 -16.69 -26.51 15.43
CA LEU A 172 -17.70 -25.88 14.58
C LEU A 172 -17.22 -25.77 13.13
N TRP A 173 -18.07 -26.21 12.20
CA TRP A 173 -17.91 -26.01 10.77
C TRP A 173 -18.63 -24.73 10.32
N PRO A 174 -18.01 -23.88 9.49
CA PRO A 174 -18.72 -22.74 8.91
C PRO A 174 -19.80 -23.22 7.93
N SER A 175 -20.92 -22.49 7.83
CA SER A 175 -21.94 -22.83 6.82
C SER A 175 -21.42 -22.62 5.39
N ARG A 176 -20.53 -21.64 5.19
CA ARG A 176 -19.91 -21.30 3.90
C ARG A 176 -18.53 -20.69 4.13
N ILE A 177 -17.70 -20.78 3.11
CA ILE A 177 -16.44 -20.05 3.02
C ILE A 177 -16.50 -19.01 1.89
N ARG A 178 -15.69 -17.97 2.01
CA ARG A 178 -15.34 -17.06 0.92
C ARG A 178 -13.83 -16.99 0.82
N VAL A 179 -13.35 -17.32 -0.36
CA VAL A 179 -11.95 -17.29 -0.76
C VAL A 179 -11.87 -16.66 -2.14
N ASP A 180 -10.70 -16.16 -2.50
CA ASP A 180 -10.43 -15.82 -3.90
C ASP A 180 -10.18 -17.10 -4.72
N HIS A 181 -9.98 -16.93 -6.04
CA HIS A 181 -9.70 -18.06 -6.94
C HIS A 181 -8.22 -18.50 -6.90
N GLY A 182 -7.55 -18.35 -5.76
CA GLY A 182 -6.18 -18.80 -5.54
C GLY A 182 -6.07 -20.33 -5.49
N VAL A 183 -4.98 -20.86 -6.06
CA VAL A 183 -4.71 -22.31 -6.08
C VAL A 183 -4.46 -22.88 -4.67
N GLU A 184 -4.06 -22.02 -3.74
CA GLU A 184 -3.88 -22.35 -2.32
C GLU A 184 -5.19 -22.65 -1.60
N ASN A 185 -6.34 -22.22 -2.14
CA ASN A 185 -7.63 -22.43 -1.48
C ASN A 185 -8.39 -23.66 -2.00
N VAL A 186 -7.88 -24.33 -3.04
CA VAL A 186 -8.56 -25.44 -3.73
C VAL A 186 -8.94 -26.57 -2.76
N LEU A 187 -8.01 -27.02 -1.93
CA LEU A 187 -8.28 -28.12 -0.99
C LEU A 187 -9.30 -27.76 0.10
N VAL A 188 -9.35 -26.49 0.51
CA VAL A 188 -10.39 -26.03 1.45
C VAL A 188 -11.75 -26.01 0.76
N CYS A 189 -11.80 -25.61 -0.52
CA CYS A 189 -13.02 -25.66 -1.31
C CYS A 189 -13.51 -27.09 -1.52
N ASP A 190 -12.60 -28.04 -1.76
CA ASP A 190 -12.95 -29.46 -1.93
C ASP A 190 -13.46 -30.10 -0.61
N ALA A 191 -13.03 -29.57 0.54
CA ALA A 191 -13.42 -30.07 1.86
C ALA A 191 -14.75 -29.49 2.39
N MET A 192 -15.28 -28.44 1.75
CA MET A 192 -16.49 -27.70 2.15
C MET A 192 -17.71 -28.11 1.32
#